data_AF-A0A0D8IZB6-F1
#
_entry.id   AF-A0A0D8IZB6-F1
#
_cell.length_a   1.000
_cell.length_b   1.000
_cell.length_c   1.000
_cell.angle_alpha   90.00
_cell.angle_beta   90.00
_cell.angle_gamma   90.00
#
_symmetry.space_group_name_H-M   'P 1'
#
loop_
_entity.id
_entity.type
_entity.pdbx_description
1 polymer ?
#
loop_
_entity_poly.entity_id
_entity_poly.type
_entity_poly.pdbx_seq_one_letter_code
_entity_poly.pdbx_strand_id
1 'polypeptide(L)'
;MAESENKRPRRTPQERATEVDCKIEKVKAAIAELEEKKQAAIADYDAKIAAAQDRIKGLEAKKQEILAPKPPRKQRKTKKQKIQEIVKLALKNGMSVDEIADQLHVEVED
;
A
#
# COMPACT_ATOMS: atom_id res chain seq x y z
N MET A 1 -74.20 46.91 -23.03
CA MET A 1 -73.81 46.20 -21.79
C MET A 1 -72.50 45.49 -22.11
N ALA A 2 -71.36 46.10 -21.77
CA ALA A 2 -70.05 45.60 -22.14
C ALA A 2 -69.55 44.62 -21.05
N GLU A 3 -69.45 43.34 -21.41
CA GLU A 3 -68.82 42.33 -20.56
C GLU A 3 -67.33 42.64 -20.47
N SER A 4 -66.91 43.18 -19.33
CA SER A 4 -65.52 43.35 -18.98
C SER A 4 -64.92 41.98 -18.70
N GLU A 5 -64.29 41.37 -19.71
CA GLU A 5 -63.48 40.15 -19.57
C GLU A 5 -62.35 40.40 -18.56
N ASN A 6 -62.50 39.86 -17.35
CA ASN A 6 -61.52 39.90 -16.28
C ASN A 6 -60.37 38.90 -16.56
N LYS A 7 -59.70 39.04 -17.72
CA LYS A 7 -58.56 38.19 -18.11
C LYS A 7 -57.30 38.69 -17.44
N ARG A 8 -56.67 37.83 -16.64
CA ARG A 8 -55.37 38.11 -16.02
C ARG A 8 -54.38 38.56 -17.10
N PRO A 9 -53.59 39.63 -16.86
CA PRO A 9 -52.57 40.05 -17.82
C PRO A 9 -51.64 38.88 -18.13
N ARG A 10 -51.42 38.62 -19.43
CA ARG A 10 -50.44 37.62 -19.87
C ARG A 10 -49.04 38.13 -19.52
N ARG A 11 -48.17 37.24 -19.06
CA ARG A 11 -46.74 37.56 -18.84
C ARG A 11 -46.10 38.09 -20.11
N THR A 12 -45.24 39.09 -19.95
CA THR A 12 -44.42 39.61 -21.04
C THR A 12 -43.39 38.56 -21.49
N PRO A 13 -42.91 38.62 -22.74
CA PRO A 13 -41.83 37.76 -23.20
C PRO A 13 -40.58 37.82 -22.30
N GLN A 14 -40.27 39.00 -21.75
CA GLN A 14 -39.15 39.22 -20.84
C GLN A 14 -39.36 38.47 -19.51
N GLU A 15 -40.53 38.57 -18.89
CA GLU A 15 -40.86 37.83 -17.65
C GLU A 15 -40.81 36.31 -17.86
N ARG A 16 -41.21 35.84 -19.04
CA ARG A 16 -41.08 34.42 -19.38
C ARG A 16 -39.63 33.99 -19.57
N ALA A 17 -38.79 34.85 -20.15
CA ALA A 17 -37.37 34.57 -20.34
C ALA A 17 -36.65 34.51 -18.98
N THR A 18 -36.89 35.48 -18.10
CA THR A 18 -36.28 35.47 -16.76
C THR A 18 -36.71 34.26 -15.93
N GLU A 19 -37.96 33.82 -16.04
CA GLU A 19 -38.42 32.57 -15.40
C GLU A 19 -37.71 31.32 -15.92
N VAL A 20 -37.41 31.28 -17.22
CA VAL A 20 -36.65 30.19 -17.83
C VAL A 20 -35.19 30.27 -17.38
N ASP A 21 -34.59 31.46 -17.34
CA ASP A 21 -33.23 31.66 -16.84
C ASP A 21 -33.10 31.21 -15.38
N CYS A 22 -34.04 31.57 -14.51
CA CYS A 22 -34.08 31.08 -13.12
C CYS A 22 -34.18 29.54 -13.05
N LYS A 23 -34.88 28.89 -14.00
CA LYS A 23 -34.92 27.42 -14.06
C LYS A 23 -33.59 26.84 -14.53
N ILE A 24 -32.96 27.46 -15.53
CA ILE A 24 -31.64 27.07 -16.02
C ILE A 24 -30.61 27.16 -14.89
N GLU A 25 -30.62 28.24 -14.11
CA GLU A 25 -29.72 28.41 -12.96
C GLU A 25 -29.91 27.33 -11.90
N LYS A 26 -31.17 26.99 -11.57
CA LYS A 26 -31.45 25.88 -10.64
C LYS A 26 -30.92 24.54 -11.14
N VAL A 27 -31.07 24.27 -12.44
CA VAL A 27 -30.54 23.03 -13.05
C VAL A 27 -29.01 23.04 -13.05
N LYS A 28 -28.37 24.18 -13.33
CA LYS A 28 -26.90 24.32 -13.25
C LYS A 28 -26.38 24.07 -11.84
N ALA A 29 -27.05 24.60 -10.81
CA ALA A 29 -26.69 24.35 -9.41
C ALA A 29 -26.81 22.86 -9.06
N ALA A 30 -27.91 22.21 -9.47
CA ALA A 30 -28.09 20.77 -9.26
C ALA A 30 -27.02 19.93 -9.98
N ILE A 31 -26.58 20.32 -11.17
CA ILE A 31 -25.48 19.67 -11.89
C ILE A 31 -24.18 19.80 -11.08
N ALA A 32 -23.85 20.99 -10.59
CA ALA A 32 -22.64 21.21 -9.79
C ALA A 32 -22.62 20.35 -8.52
N GLU A 33 -23.74 20.28 -7.79
CA GLU A 33 -23.85 19.41 -6.60
C GLU A 33 -23.67 17.92 -6.94
N LEU A 34 -24.18 17.47 -8.09
CA LEU A 34 -24.01 16.09 -8.55
C LEU A 34 -22.55 15.81 -8.94
N GLU A 35 -21.87 16.78 -9.55
CA GLU A 35 -20.44 16.67 -9.88
C GLU A 35 -19.58 16.59 -8.62
N GLU A 36 -19.85 17.39 -7.59
CA GLU A 36 -19.16 17.29 -6.29
C GLU A 36 -19.35 15.92 -5.64
N LYS A 37 -20.60 15.42 -5.59
CA LYS A 37 -20.90 14.09 -5.06
C LYS A 37 -20.19 12.98 -5.85
N LYS A 38 -20.12 13.12 -7.18
CA LYS A 38 -19.39 12.20 -8.05
C LYS A 38 -17.90 12.20 -7.73
N GLN A 39 -17.29 13.37 -7.56
CA GLN A 39 -15.87 13.48 -7.21
C GLN A 39 -15.56 12.85 -5.85
N ALA A 40 -16.40 13.09 -4.84
CA ALA A 40 -16.27 12.45 -3.54
C ALA A 40 -16.35 10.92 -3.63
N ALA A 41 -17.32 10.40 -4.39
CA ALA A 41 -17.46 8.96 -4.58
C ALA A 41 -16.27 8.35 -5.33
N ILE A 42 -15.74 9.03 -6.35
CA ILE A 42 -14.54 8.59 -7.08
C ILE A 42 -13.36 8.47 -6.11
N ALA A 43 -13.11 9.49 -5.28
CA ALA A 43 -12.04 9.45 -4.29
C ALA A 43 -12.17 8.26 -3.31
N ASP A 44 -13.40 7.97 -2.86
CA ASP A 44 -13.66 6.81 -2.00
C ASP A 44 -13.37 5.47 -2.70
N TYR A 45 -13.71 5.35 -3.99
CA TYR A 45 -13.41 4.15 -4.77
C TYR A 45 -11.92 4.00 -5.06
N ASP A 46 -11.22 5.10 -5.38
CA ASP A 46 -9.78 5.10 -5.59
C ASP A 46 -9.03 4.65 -4.33
N ALA A 47 -9.46 5.12 -3.15
CA ALA A 47 -8.91 4.65 -1.87
C ALA A 47 -9.11 3.14 -1.66
N LYS A 48 -10.29 2.60 -2.01
CA LYS A 48 -10.58 1.16 -1.94
C LYS A 48 -9.73 0.36 -2.92
N ILE A 49 -9.52 0.87 -4.13
CA ILE A 49 -8.67 0.24 -5.15
C ILE A 49 -7.22 0.20 -4.66
N ALA A 50 -6.70 1.31 -4.11
CA ALA A 50 -5.35 1.36 -3.56
C ALA A 50 -5.16 0.33 -2.42
N ALA A 51 -6.11 0.26 -1.48
CA ALA A 51 -6.07 -0.72 -0.40
C ALA A 51 -6.09 -2.18 -0.93
N ALA A 52 -6.87 -2.46 -1.97
CA ALA A 52 -6.90 -3.77 -2.61
C ALA A 52 -5.57 -4.10 -3.31
N GLN A 53 -4.96 -3.13 -4.00
CA GLN A 53 -3.65 -3.28 -4.63
C GLN A 53 -2.56 -3.57 -3.59
N ASP A 54 -2.56 -2.89 -2.45
CA ASP A 54 -1.59 -3.15 -1.38
C ASP A 54 -1.79 -4.53 -0.76
N ARG A 55 -3.03 -4.99 -0.62
CA ARG A 55 -3.33 -6.36 -0.21
C ARG A 55 -2.79 -7.38 -1.22
N ILE A 56 -2.92 -7.12 -2.52
CA ILE A 56 -2.35 -7.96 -3.58
C ILE A 56 -0.83 -8.04 -3.45
N LYS A 57 -0.13 -6.89 -3.35
CA LYS A 57 1.33 -6.86 -3.17
C LYS A 57 1.78 -7.66 -1.95
N GLY A 58 1.07 -7.54 -0.82
CA GLY A 58 1.37 -8.30 0.39
C GLY A 58 1.19 -9.82 0.20
N LEU A 59 0.18 -10.24 -0.57
CA LEU A 59 -0.03 -11.66 -0.91
C LEU A 59 1.01 -12.17 -1.90
N GLU A 60 1.43 -11.36 -2.87
CA GLU A 60 2.50 -11.70 -3.80
C GLU A 60 3.84 -11.89 -3.09
N ALA A 61 4.17 -11.00 -2.14
CA ALA A 61 5.36 -11.15 -1.31
C ALA A 61 5.34 -12.46 -0.50
N LYS A 62 4.20 -12.79 0.12
CA LYS A 62 4.01 -14.08 0.82
C LYS A 62 4.13 -15.27 -0.12
N LYS A 63 3.58 -15.18 -1.34
CA LYS A 63 3.70 -16.22 -2.36
C LYS A 63 5.17 -16.44 -2.73
N GLN A 64 5.96 -15.38 -2.89
CA GLN A 64 7.39 -15.48 -3.17
C GLN A 64 8.17 -16.09 -1.99
N GLU A 65 7.83 -15.74 -0.75
CA GLU A 65 8.44 -16.35 0.44
C GLU A 65 8.14 -17.85 0.56
N ILE A 66 6.95 -18.29 0.15
CA ILE A 66 6.59 -19.71 0.11
C ILE A 66 7.37 -20.43 -1.00
N LEU A 67 7.46 -19.81 -2.18
CA LEU A 67 8.14 -20.39 -3.34
C LEU A 67 9.66 -20.47 -3.15
N ALA A 68 10.24 -19.49 -2.44
CA ALA A 68 11.64 -19.45 -2.08
C ALA A 68 11.78 -19.79 -0.58
N PRO A 69 11.76 -21.09 -0.20
CA PRO A 69 11.84 -21.49 1.19
C PRO A 69 13.09 -20.87 1.83
N LYS A 70 12.88 -20.26 3.00
CA LYS A 70 13.98 -19.68 3.80
C LYS A 70 15.12 -20.69 3.88
N PRO A 71 16.37 -20.31 3.54
CA PRO A 71 17.48 -21.22 3.63
C PRO A 71 17.53 -21.78 5.05
N PRO A 72 17.78 -23.10 5.19
CA PRO A 72 17.73 -23.78 6.48
C PRO A 72 18.53 -22.97 7.50
N ARG A 73 17.86 -22.57 8.58
CA ARG A 73 18.48 -21.77 9.63
C ARG A 73 19.70 -22.57 10.11
N LYS A 74 20.91 -22.05 9.85
CA LYS A 74 22.14 -22.72 10.27
C LYS A 74 22.00 -23.01 11.75
N GLN A 75 22.04 -24.29 12.13
CA GLN A 75 21.94 -24.68 13.52
C GLN A 75 22.99 -23.92 14.33
N ARG A 76 22.59 -23.41 15.49
CA ARG A 76 23.51 -22.67 16.35
C ARG A 76 24.62 -23.63 16.77
N LYS A 77 25.85 -23.35 16.31
CA LYS A 77 26.99 -24.21 16.62
C LYS A 77 27.22 -24.25 18.13
N THR A 78 27.39 -25.45 18.68
CA THR A 78 27.74 -25.63 20.09
C THR A 78 29.14 -25.07 20.36
N LYS A 79 29.49 -24.79 21.63
CA LYS A 79 30.84 -24.31 21.99
C LYS A 79 31.93 -25.24 21.45
N LYS A 80 31.72 -26.56 21.58
CA LYS A 80 32.62 -27.60 21.05
C LYS A 80 32.80 -27.51 19.53
N GLN A 81 31.73 -27.33 18.77
CA GLN A 81 31.81 -27.19 17.30
C GLN A 81 32.57 -25.94 16.88
N LYS A 82 32.41 -24.81 17.62
CA LYS A 82 33.18 -23.59 17.34
C LYS A 82 34.68 -23.80 17.57
N ILE A 83 35.05 -24.44 18.68
CA ILE A 83 36.45 -24.78 18.98
C ILE A 83 37.02 -25.67 17.87
N GLN A 84 36.28 -26.71 17.47
CA GLN A 84 36.71 -27.60 16.39
C GLN A 84 36.87 -26.88 15.05
N GLU A 85 36.06 -25.89 14.73
CA GLU A 85 36.21 -25.11 13.50
C GLU A 85 37.41 -24.18 13.52
N ILE A 86 37.70 -23.56 14.67
CA ILE A 86 38.88 -22.71 14.84
C ILE A 86 40.14 -23.56 14.61
N VAL A 87 40.23 -24.72 15.25
CA VAL A 87 41.35 -25.65 15.05
C VAL A 87 41.42 -26.12 13.59
N LYS A 88 40.29 -26.52 12.98
CA LYS A 88 40.27 -26.93 11.56
C LYS A 88 40.68 -25.82 10.60
N LEU A 89 40.34 -24.57 10.89
CA LEU A 89 40.76 -23.42 10.07
C LEU A 89 42.24 -23.15 10.23
N ALA A 90 42.78 -23.25 11.44
CA ALA A 90 44.20 -23.07 11.69
C ALA A 90 45.05 -24.14 10.99
N LEU A 91 44.63 -25.41 11.04
CA LEU A 91 45.25 -26.50 10.29
C LEU A 91 45.19 -26.26 8.77
N LYS A 92 44.05 -25.77 8.25
CA LYS A 92 43.91 -25.43 6.82
C LYS A 92 44.80 -24.26 6.39
N ASN A 93 45.10 -23.35 7.30
CA ASN A 93 46.02 -22.24 7.07
C ASN A 93 47.50 -22.66 7.23
N GLY A 94 47.77 -23.95 7.47
CA GLY A 94 49.11 -24.52 7.53
C GLY A 94 49.79 -24.45 8.89
N MET A 95 49.07 -24.08 9.96
CA MET A 95 49.61 -24.16 11.33
C MET A 95 49.60 -25.61 11.82
N SER A 96 50.65 -26.02 12.52
CA SER A 96 50.73 -27.34 13.14
C SER A 96 49.89 -27.42 14.42
N VAL A 97 49.59 -28.63 14.90
CA VAL A 97 48.77 -28.83 16.11
C VAL A 97 49.46 -28.21 17.34
N ASP A 98 50.78 -28.31 17.40
CA ASP A 98 51.60 -27.79 18.50
C ASP A 98 51.64 -26.26 18.49
N GLU A 99 51.81 -25.65 17.31
CA GLU A 99 51.76 -24.18 17.16
C GLU A 99 50.39 -23.61 17.56
N ILE A 100 49.31 -24.34 17.27
CA ILE A 100 47.96 -23.95 17.68
C ILE A 100 47.80 -24.07 19.19
N ALA A 101 48.35 -25.13 19.80
CA ALA A 101 48.31 -25.34 21.25
C ALA A 101 49.10 -24.24 22.00
N ASP A 102 50.29 -23.91 21.50
CA ASP A 102 51.14 -22.83 22.03
C ASP A 102 50.45 -21.47 21.96
N GLN A 103 49.81 -21.15 20.83
CA GLN A 103 49.06 -19.89 20.65
C GLN A 103 47.77 -19.83 21.48
N LEU A 104 47.17 -20.98 21.79
CA LEU A 104 46.01 -21.07 22.68
C LEU A 104 46.42 -21.19 24.16
N HIS A 105 47.72 -21.30 24.45
CA HIS A 105 48.27 -21.55 25.79
C HIS A 105 47.64 -22.79 26.45
N VAL A 106 47.52 -23.88 25.68
CA VAL A 106 46.99 -25.16 26.15
C VAL A 106 48.11 -26.19 26.10
N GLU A 107 48.41 -26.82 27.22
CA GLU A 107 49.26 -28.02 27.24
C GLU A 107 48.43 -29.22 26.81
N VAL A 108 48.81 -29.86 25.71
CA VAL A 108 48.19 -31.10 25.25
C VAL A 108 49.06 -32.24 25.79
N GLU A 109 48.54 -33.00 26.76
CA GLU A 109 49.14 -34.26 27.18
C GLU A 109 48.89 -35.32 26.09
N ASP A 110 49.92 -36.10 25.74
CA ASP A 110 49.89 -37.17 24.72
C ASP A 110 48.93 -38.32 25.07
#